data_AF-B8GEX0-F1
#
_entry.id   AF-B8GEX0-F1
#
_cell.length_a   1.000
_cell.length_b   1.000
_cell.length_c   1.000
_cell.angle_alpha   90.00
_cell.angle_beta   90.00
_cell.angle_gamma   90.00
#
_symmetry.space_group_name_H-M   'P 1'
#
loop_
_entity.id
_entity.type
_entity.pdbx_description
1 polymer ?
#
loop_
_entity_poly.entity_id
_entity_poly.type
_entity_poly.pdbx_seq_one_letter_code
_entity_poly.pdbx_strand_id
1 'polypeptide(L)'
;MFFFIHLFIGVLLGYLLSRFSGRHLLLPCAFGAVLPDLVDKPLGYLILGTIVDGGGRIYTHGLLFLGLLFLIGALLLYWTGRADLVAMGVGVLSHQLLDLMWLQPINWLYPFLGPYPTVGIVSDYFLNGFIREISSPPEWVMGFISLLVIFFYVRRNR
;
A
#
# COMPACT_ATOMS: atom_id res chain seq x y z
N MET A 1 -8.00 -8.24 3.58
CA MET A 1 -6.73 -7.50 3.60
C MET A 1 -6.06 -7.72 4.93
N PHE A 2 -4.77 -7.44 4.98
CA PHE A 2 -3.91 -7.72 6.13
C PHE A 2 -3.10 -6.45 6.42
N PHE A 3 -3.78 -5.38 6.83
CA PHE A 3 -3.27 -4.01 6.94
C PHE A 3 -1.97 -3.92 7.75
N PHE A 4 -1.88 -4.60 8.90
CA PHE A 4 -0.71 -4.54 9.74
C PHE A 4 0.48 -5.32 9.19
N ILE A 5 0.27 -6.42 8.45
CA ILE A 5 1.35 -7.07 7.72
C ILE A 5 1.92 -6.14 6.64
N HIS A 6 1.05 -5.46 5.90
CA HIS A 6 1.49 -4.50 4.87
C HIS A 6 2.25 -3.33 5.49
N LEU A 7 1.73 -2.76 6.58
CA LEU A 7 2.40 -1.72 7.36
C LEU A 7 3.77 -2.19 7.85
N PHE A 8 3.85 -3.41 8.40
CA PHE A 8 5.10 -3.97 8.91
C PHE A 8 6.17 -4.08 7.83
N ILE A 9 5.83 -4.59 6.64
CA ILE A 9 6.76 -4.67 5.52
C ILE A 9 7.19 -3.26 5.07
N GLY A 10 6.26 -2.30 5.00
CA GLY A 10 6.58 -0.90 4.71
C GLY A 10 7.53 -0.26 5.73
N VAL A 11 7.31 -0.51 7.02
CA VAL A 11 8.17 -0.04 8.13
C VAL A 11 9.55 -0.66 8.03
N LEU A 12 9.64 -1.97 7.78
CA LEU A 12 10.91 -2.69 7.65
C LEU A 12 11.73 -2.14 6.46
N LEU A 13 11.11 -2.04 5.28
CA LEU A 13 11.75 -1.49 4.09
C LEU A 13 12.16 -0.04 4.30
N GLY A 14 11.28 0.79 4.88
CA GLY A 14 11.56 2.18 5.20
C GLY A 14 12.72 2.36 6.19
N TYR A 15 12.81 1.49 7.20
CA TYR A 15 13.92 1.45 8.13
C TYR A 15 15.24 1.13 7.42
N LEU A 16 15.26 0.09 6.57
CA LEU A 16 16.43 -0.31 5.80
C LEU A 16 16.87 0.79 4.83
N LEU A 17 15.94 1.35 4.06
CA LEU A 17 16.21 2.48 3.16
C LEU A 17 16.77 3.67 3.91
N SER A 18 16.24 3.99 5.08
CA SER A 18 16.77 5.07 5.93
C SER A 18 18.21 4.79 6.36
N ARG A 19 18.51 3.53 6.74
CA ARG A 19 19.83 3.13 7.21
C ARG A 19 20.90 3.18 6.12
N PHE A 20 20.56 2.81 4.89
CA PHE A 20 21.49 2.79 3.75
C PHE A 20 21.68 4.17 3.12
N SER A 21 20.60 4.96 3.01
CA SER A 21 20.67 6.28 2.37
C SER A 21 21.08 7.42 3.30
N GLY A 22 21.06 7.20 4.61
CA GLY A 22 21.25 8.24 5.63
C GLY A 22 20.09 9.24 5.72
N ARG A 23 18.94 8.95 5.10
CA ARG A 23 17.75 9.81 5.05
C ARG A 23 16.63 9.30 5.96
N HIS A 24 15.65 10.15 6.27
CA HIS A 24 14.48 9.77 7.08
C HIS A 24 13.31 9.23 6.24
N LEU A 25 13.46 8.00 5.72
CA LEU A 25 12.54 7.40 4.74
C LEU A 25 11.56 6.37 5.33
N LEU A 26 11.61 6.14 6.65
CA LEU A 26 10.76 5.17 7.32
C LEU A 26 9.28 5.49 7.13
N LEU A 27 8.85 6.70 7.51
CA LEU A 27 7.45 7.09 7.49
C LEU A 27 6.88 7.17 6.06
N PRO A 28 7.56 7.75 5.06
CA PRO A 28 7.06 7.73 3.68
C PRO A 28 6.84 6.32 3.14
N CYS A 29 7.77 5.40 3.39
CA CYS A 29 7.66 4.01 2.94
C CYS A 29 6.54 3.25 3.67
N ALA A 30 6.45 3.41 5.00
CA ALA A 30 5.38 2.81 5.81
C ALA A 30 3.99 3.30 5.36
N PHE A 31 3.86 4.60 5.08
CA PHE A 31 2.63 5.17 4.55
C PHE A 31 2.29 4.62 3.17
N GLY A 32 3.27 4.55 2.26
CA GLY A 32 3.10 3.96 0.94
C GLY A 32 2.62 2.52 0.96
N ALA A 33 3.06 1.72 1.94
CA ALA A 33 2.68 0.32 2.07
C ALA A 33 1.23 0.08 2.49
N VAL A 34 0.52 1.09 3.03
CA VAL A 34 -0.91 0.99 3.37
C VAL A 34 -1.79 1.89 2.49
N LEU A 35 -1.17 2.79 1.72
CA LEU A 35 -1.86 3.76 0.88
C LEU A 35 -2.85 3.14 -0.11
N PRO A 36 -2.51 2.03 -0.82
CA PRO A 36 -3.42 1.47 -1.81
C PRO A 36 -4.77 1.07 -1.21
N ASP A 37 -4.71 0.33 -0.09
CA ASP A 37 -5.88 -0.07 0.69
C ASP A 37 -6.71 1.11 1.18
N LEU A 38 -6.05 2.13 1.74
CA LEU A 38 -6.71 3.29 2.30
C LEU A 38 -7.51 4.08 1.25
N VAL A 39 -7.08 4.06 -0.01
CA VAL A 39 -7.75 4.77 -1.10
C VAL A 39 -8.76 3.88 -1.80
N ASP A 40 -8.32 2.70 -2.26
CA ASP A 40 -9.12 1.91 -3.18
C ASP A 40 -10.25 1.14 -2.48
N LYS A 41 -10.11 0.76 -1.20
CA LYS A 41 -11.20 0.06 -0.49
C LYS A 41 -12.40 0.99 -0.25
N PRO A 42 -12.27 2.18 0.38
CA PRO A 42 -13.43 3.04 0.57
C PRO A 42 -14.06 3.42 -0.77
N LEU A 43 -13.25 3.69 -1.79
CA LEU A 43 -13.72 4.04 -3.12
C LEU A 43 -14.45 2.88 -3.81
N GLY A 44 -13.90 1.67 -3.76
CA GLY A 44 -14.50 0.48 -4.36
C GLY A 44 -15.78 0.02 -3.66
N TYR A 45 -15.81 0.05 -2.32
CA TYR A 45 -16.93 -0.47 -1.54
C TYR A 45 -18.03 0.57 -1.30
N LEU A 46 -17.69 1.81 -0.93
CA LEU A 46 -18.67 2.82 -0.51
C LEU A 46 -19.19 3.65 -1.69
N ILE A 47 -18.35 3.94 -2.69
CA ILE A 47 -18.68 4.86 -3.79
C ILE A 47 -19.08 4.09 -5.05
N LEU A 48 -18.29 3.07 -5.44
CA LEU A 48 -18.51 2.31 -6.67
C LEU A 48 -19.39 1.06 -6.46
N GLY A 49 -19.90 0.84 -5.25
CA GLY A 49 -20.99 -0.09 -4.97
C GLY A 49 -20.71 -1.57 -5.25
N THR A 50 -19.48 -2.06 -5.01
CA THR A 50 -19.05 -3.47 -5.23
C THR A 50 -19.07 -3.96 -6.68
N ILE A 51 -19.30 -3.09 -7.65
CA ILE A 51 -19.49 -3.46 -9.07
C ILE A 51 -18.20 -4.00 -9.70
N VAL A 52 -17.03 -3.67 -9.14
CA VAL A 52 -15.72 -4.02 -9.70
C VAL A 52 -15.13 -5.26 -9.02
N ASP A 53 -14.76 -6.24 -9.84
CA ASP A 53 -14.02 -7.43 -9.45
C ASP A 53 -12.64 -7.04 -8.90
N GLY A 54 -12.27 -7.66 -7.78
CA GLY A 54 -10.99 -7.43 -7.11
C GLY A 54 -11.03 -6.77 -5.74
N GLY A 55 -12.19 -6.67 -5.08
CA GLY A 55 -12.23 -6.35 -3.64
C GLY A 55 -11.62 -4.99 -3.26
N GLY A 56 -11.82 -3.98 -4.10
CA GLY A 56 -11.23 -2.65 -3.88
C GLY A 56 -9.77 -2.56 -4.30
N ARG A 57 -9.38 -3.22 -5.40
CA ARG A 57 -8.08 -3.08 -6.07
C ARG A 57 -8.29 -2.39 -7.41
N ILE A 58 -8.26 -1.06 -7.39
CA ILE A 58 -8.60 -0.20 -8.53
C ILE A 58 -7.41 0.68 -8.90
N TYR A 59 -7.49 1.99 -8.66
CA TYR A 59 -6.54 2.96 -9.17
C TYR A 59 -5.16 2.87 -8.53
N THR A 60 -5.09 2.85 -7.20
CA THR A 60 -3.81 2.90 -6.47
C THR A 60 -3.11 1.53 -6.40
N HIS A 61 -3.83 0.46 -6.69
CA HIS A 61 -3.26 -0.86 -6.95
C HIS A 61 -2.70 -1.03 -8.37
N GLY A 62 -2.87 -0.06 -9.26
CA GLY A 62 -2.39 -0.13 -10.64
C GLY A 62 -0.90 0.21 -10.81
N LEU A 63 -0.27 -0.38 -11.84
CA LEU A 63 1.10 -0.04 -12.27
C LEU A 63 1.20 1.38 -12.81
N LEU A 64 0.12 1.94 -13.36
CA LEU A 64 0.10 3.34 -13.80
C LEU A 64 0.30 4.29 -12.61
N PHE A 65 -0.41 4.06 -11.51
CA PHE A 65 -0.22 4.84 -10.27
C PHE A 65 1.20 4.68 -9.73
N LEU A 66 1.70 3.45 -9.64
CA LEU A 66 3.06 3.17 -9.17
C LEU A 66 4.12 3.85 -10.06
N GLY A 67 3.95 3.78 -11.39
CA GLY A 67 4.85 4.38 -12.36
C GLY A 67 4.88 5.90 -12.27
N LEU A 68 3.70 6.54 -12.13
CA LEU A 68 3.61 7.99 -11.89
C LEU A 68 4.27 8.38 -10.58
N LEU A 69 4.09 7.58 -9.53
CA LEU A 69 4.70 7.83 -8.22
C LEU A 69 6.22 7.78 -8.29
N PHE A 70 6.79 6.78 -8.97
CA PHE A 70 8.24 6.72 -9.18
C PHE A 70 8.76 7.80 -10.11
N LEU A 71 8.03 8.16 -11.17
CA LEU A 71 8.42 9.22 -12.08
C LEU A 71 8.50 10.57 -11.34
N ILE A 72 7.43 10.95 -10.64
CA ILE A 72 7.39 12.20 -9.87
C ILE A 72 8.42 12.15 -8.73
N GLY A 73 8.59 11.00 -8.08
CA GLY A 73 9.58 10.81 -7.04
C GLY A 73 11.02 10.96 -7.54
N ALA A 74 11.36 10.41 -8.70
CA ALA A 74 12.66 10.54 -9.32
C ALA A 74 12.95 12.00 -9.71
N LEU A 75 11.95 12.70 -10.25
CA LEU A 75 12.05 14.14 -10.52
C LEU A 75 12.30 14.91 -9.22
N LEU A 76 11.49 14.72 -8.19
CA LEU A 76 11.68 15.41 -6.90
C LEU A 76 13.06 15.13 -6.28
N LEU A 77 13.53 13.88 -6.38
CA LEU A 77 14.85 13.51 -5.91
C LEU A 77 15.96 14.25 -6.68
N TYR A 78 15.84 14.33 -8.01
CA TYR A 78 16.81 15.03 -8.85
C TYR A 78 16.85 16.54 -8.57
N TRP A 79 15.69 17.20 -8.50
CA TRP A 79 15.59 18.65 -8.39
C TRP A 79 15.74 19.18 -6.96
N THR A 80 15.34 18.41 -5.95
CA THR A 80 15.26 18.89 -4.56
C THR A 80 16.01 18.02 -3.56
N GLY A 81 16.53 16.85 -3.98
CA GLY A 81 17.16 15.88 -3.09
C GLY A 81 16.20 15.08 -2.20
N ARG A 82 14.88 15.34 -2.29
CA ARG A 82 13.83 14.69 -1.49
C ARG A 82 13.49 13.31 -2.05
N ALA A 83 13.74 12.27 -1.27
CA ALA A 83 13.50 10.88 -1.65
C ALA A 83 12.17 10.31 -1.10
N ASP A 84 11.36 11.13 -0.44
CA ASP A 84 10.14 10.70 0.26
C ASP A 84 9.15 10.00 -0.68
N LEU A 85 8.92 10.56 -1.87
CA LEU A 85 7.99 9.97 -2.84
C LEU A 85 8.52 8.65 -3.43
N VAL A 86 9.84 8.53 -3.61
CA VAL A 86 10.47 7.28 -4.06
C VAL A 86 10.31 6.20 -2.99
N ALA A 87 10.56 6.55 -1.72
CA ALA A 87 10.36 5.66 -0.59
C ALA A 87 8.88 5.23 -0.45
N MET A 88 7.94 6.17 -0.63
CA MET A 88 6.51 5.87 -0.69
C MET A 88 6.18 4.92 -1.85
N GLY A 89 6.80 5.11 -3.02
CA GLY A 89 6.70 4.18 -4.16
C GLY A 89 7.19 2.77 -3.84
N VAL A 90 8.29 2.63 -3.09
CA VAL A 90 8.74 1.31 -2.60
C VAL A 90 7.71 0.68 -1.68
N GLY A 91 7.09 1.48 -0.80
CA GLY A 91 5.96 1.04 0.03
C GLY A 91 4.81 0.50 -0.81
N VAL A 92 4.32 1.30 -1.78
CA VAL A 92 3.23 0.90 -2.69
C VAL A 92 3.58 -0.35 -3.48
N LEU A 93 4.81 -0.45 -4.00
CA LEU A 93 5.27 -1.66 -4.69
C LEU A 93 5.22 -2.88 -3.76
N SER A 94 5.72 -2.76 -2.53
CA SER A 94 5.67 -3.87 -1.56
C SER A 94 4.24 -4.32 -1.29
N HIS A 95 3.30 -3.37 -1.26
CA HIS A 95 1.89 -3.67 -1.13
C HIS A 95 1.35 -4.47 -2.32
N GLN A 96 1.55 -3.97 -3.54
CA GLN A 96 1.10 -4.66 -4.76
C GLN A 96 1.71 -6.07 -4.89
N LEU A 97 2.95 -6.25 -4.42
CA LEU A 97 3.60 -7.55 -4.41
C LEU A 97 2.99 -8.52 -3.39
N LEU A 98 2.69 -8.05 -2.17
CA LEU A 98 2.02 -8.86 -1.14
C LEU A 98 0.61 -9.26 -1.56
N ASP A 99 -0.07 -8.38 -2.28
CA ASP A 99 -1.40 -8.63 -2.82
C ASP A 99 -1.40 -9.50 -4.08
N LEU A 100 -0.22 -9.90 -4.56
CA LEU A 100 -0.01 -10.73 -5.75
C LEU A 100 -0.72 -10.13 -6.98
N MET A 101 -0.64 -8.81 -7.15
CA MET A 101 -1.41 -8.07 -8.17
C MET A 101 -1.21 -8.59 -9.60
N TRP A 102 -0.09 -9.27 -9.88
CA TRP A 102 0.16 -9.94 -11.16
C TRP A 102 -0.85 -11.04 -11.52
N LEU A 103 -1.58 -11.58 -10.53
CA LEU A 103 -2.66 -12.54 -10.75
C LEU A 103 -3.97 -11.86 -11.19
N GLN A 104 -4.06 -10.53 -11.11
CA GLN A 104 -5.20 -9.72 -11.58
C GLN A 104 -4.72 -8.70 -12.62
N PRO A 105 -4.25 -9.15 -13.80
CA PRO A 105 -3.56 -8.29 -14.76
C PRO A 105 -4.43 -7.14 -15.27
N ILE A 106 -5.74 -7.35 -15.43
CA ILE A 106 -6.67 -6.29 -15.86
C ILE A 106 -6.67 -5.13 -14.85
N ASN A 107 -6.77 -5.44 -13.55
CA ASN A 107 -6.71 -4.43 -12.49
C ASN A 107 -5.32 -3.79 -12.42
N TRP A 108 -4.26 -4.59 -12.49
CA TRP A 108 -2.89 -4.09 -12.35
C TRP A 108 -2.45 -3.20 -13.51
N LEU A 109 -2.91 -3.48 -14.73
CA LEU A 109 -2.60 -2.74 -15.95
C LEU A 109 -3.74 -1.82 -16.42
N TYR A 110 -4.76 -1.58 -15.59
CA TYR A 110 -5.83 -0.64 -15.93
C TYR A 110 -5.24 0.76 -16.24
N PRO A 111 -5.72 1.46 -17.29
CA PRO A 111 -6.84 1.13 -18.20
C PRO A 111 -6.45 0.39 -19.48
N PHE A 112 -5.21 -0.09 -19.61
CA PHE A 112 -4.65 -0.56 -20.89
C PHE A 112 -5.20 -1.91 -21.35
N LEU A 113 -5.68 -2.75 -20.43
CA LEU A 113 -6.27 -4.07 -20.73
C LEU A 113 -7.81 -4.07 -20.77
N GLY A 114 -8.43 -2.88 -20.78
CA GLY A 114 -9.88 -2.73 -20.81
C GLY A 114 -10.49 -2.40 -19.44
N PRO A 115 -11.84 -2.38 -19.36
CA PRO A 115 -12.55 -2.07 -18.13
C PRO A 115 -12.33 -3.14 -17.07
N TYR A 116 -12.49 -2.76 -15.80
CA TYR A 116 -12.45 -3.74 -14.72
C TYR A 116 -13.51 -4.82 -14.92
N PRO A 117 -13.21 -6.09 -14.57
CA PRO A 117 -14.24 -7.12 -14.58
C PRO A 117 -15.33 -6.74 -13.58
N THR A 118 -16.57 -7.11 -13.85
CA THR A 118 -17.69 -6.83 -12.94
C THR A 118 -18.13 -8.12 -12.24
N VAL A 119 -18.29 -8.07 -10.92
CA VAL A 119 -18.95 -9.14 -10.15
C VAL A 119 -20.32 -8.64 -9.72
N GLY A 120 -21.30 -9.54 -9.64
CA GLY A 120 -22.59 -9.23 -9.04
C GLY A 120 -22.41 -8.63 -7.63
N ILE A 121 -23.31 -7.72 -7.25
CA ILE A 121 -23.28 -7.03 -5.95
C ILE A 121 -23.30 -8.07 -4.82
N VAL A 122 -22.22 -8.18 -4.06
CA VAL A 122 -22.16 -8.99 -2.82
C VAL A 122 -22.06 -8.03 -1.64
N SER A 123 -23.19 -7.79 -0.96
CA SER A 123 -23.30 -6.73 0.07
C SER A 123 -22.36 -6.89 1.27
N ASP A 124 -21.88 -8.11 1.54
CA ASP A 124 -21.18 -8.42 2.80
C ASP A 124 -19.66 -8.56 2.65
N TYR A 125 -19.11 -8.34 1.45
CA TYR A 125 -17.70 -8.60 1.18
C TYR A 125 -16.76 -7.70 2.02
N PHE A 126 -17.11 -6.42 2.19
CA PHE A 126 -16.34 -5.49 3.02
C PHE A 126 -16.36 -5.88 4.49
N LEU A 127 -17.56 -6.13 5.05
CA LEU A 127 -17.71 -6.45 6.47
C LEU A 127 -17.03 -7.79 6.80
N ASN A 128 -17.19 -8.80 5.95
CA ASN A 128 -16.49 -10.08 6.10
C ASN A 128 -14.96 -9.92 6.00
N GLY A 129 -14.49 -9.10 5.06
CA GLY A 129 -13.07 -8.78 4.93
C GLY A 129 -12.51 -8.10 6.19
N PHE A 130 -13.23 -7.11 6.71
CA PHE A 130 -12.87 -6.38 7.93
C PHE A 130 -12.88 -7.28 9.18
N ILE A 131 -13.93 -8.10 9.35
CA ILE A 131 -14.02 -9.04 10.48
C ILE A 131 -12.89 -10.06 10.43
N ARG A 132 -12.56 -10.60 9.25
CA ARG A 132 -11.45 -11.54 9.07
C ARG A 132 -10.11 -10.91 9.44
N GLU A 133 -9.92 -9.64 9.10
CA GLU A 133 -8.72 -8.88 9.37
C GLU A 133 -8.55 -8.61 10.87
N ILE A 134 -9.58 -8.08 11.55
CA ILE A 134 -9.51 -7.77 12.98
C ILE A 134 -9.43 -9.03 13.86
N SER A 135 -9.99 -10.14 13.37
CA SER A 135 -9.97 -11.43 14.07
C SER A 135 -8.66 -12.21 13.88
N SER A 136 -7.73 -11.71 13.05
CA SER A 136 -6.47 -12.38 12.74
C SER A 136 -5.40 -12.06 13.80
N PRO A 137 -4.94 -13.01 14.65
CA PRO A 137 -3.90 -12.73 15.64
C PRO A 137 -2.56 -12.23 15.04
N PRO A 138 -2.08 -12.75 13.88
CA PRO A 138 -0.86 -12.24 13.24
C PRO A 138 -0.89 -10.75 12.93
N GLU A 139 -2.05 -10.18 12.59
CA GLU A 139 -2.19 -8.76 12.29
C GLU A 139 -1.78 -7.92 13.51
N TRP A 140 -2.30 -8.25 14.68
CA TRP A 140 -1.99 -7.52 15.90
C TRP A 140 -0.52 -7.63 16.33
N VAL A 141 0.09 -8.80 16.15
CA VAL A 141 1.52 -9.00 16.40
C VAL A 141 2.35 -8.10 15.49
N MET A 142 2.06 -8.07 14.20
CA MET A 142 2.77 -7.23 13.23
C MET A 142 2.53 -5.73 13.48
N GLY A 143 1.32 -5.35 13.90
CA GLY A 143 1.00 -3.99 14.31
C GLY A 143 1.82 -3.54 15.51
N PHE A 144 1.90 -4.38 16.55
CA PHE A 144 2.71 -4.10 17.73
C PHE A 144 4.21 -3.97 17.41
N ILE A 145 4.76 -4.89 16.60
CA ILE A 145 6.17 -4.82 16.17
C ILE A 145 6.43 -3.54 15.37
N SER A 146 5.51 -3.17 14.47
CA SER A 146 5.61 -1.93 13.68
C SER A 146 5.70 -0.70 14.57
N LEU A 147 4.86 -0.62 15.61
CA LEU A 147 4.89 0.48 16.59
C LEU A 147 6.21 0.54 17.34
N LEU A 148 6.75 -0.60 17.78
CA LEU A 148 8.05 -0.65 18.45
C LEU A 148 9.17 -0.14 17.54
N VAL A 149 9.22 -0.61 16.29
CA VAL A 149 10.26 -0.19 15.33
C VAL A 149 10.16 1.32 15.07
N ILE A 150 8.96 1.85 14.84
CA ILE A 150 8.72 3.28 14.66
C ILE A 150 9.18 4.06 15.90
N PHE A 151 8.79 3.62 17.11
CA PHE A 151 9.14 4.28 18.36
C PHE A 151 10.66 4.37 18.56
N PHE A 152 11.37 3.25 18.42
CA PHE A 152 12.83 3.23 18.58
C PHE A 152 13.53 4.04 17.49
N TYR A 153 13.03 3.99 16.26
CA TYR A 153 13.55 4.80 15.17
C TYR A 153 13.40 6.30 15.44
N VAL A 154 12.21 6.75 15.85
CA VAL A 154 11.97 8.17 16.17
C VAL A 154 12.82 8.61 17.36
N ARG A 155 12.92 7.78 18.42
CA ARG A 155 13.75 8.11 19.60
C ARG A 155 15.23 8.24 19.26
N ARG A 156 15.75 7.42 18.36
CA ARG A 156 17.16 7.46 17.93
C ARG A 156 17.50 8.70 17.09
N ASN A 157 16.52 9.24 16.36
CA ASN A 157 16.71 10.31 15.39
C ASN A 157 16.17 11.68 15.85
N ARG A 158 15.78 11.79 17.13
CA ARG A 158 15.57 13.07 17.81
C ARG A 158 16.88 13.56 18.41
#